data_AF-A0A193GIT1-F1
#
_entry.id   AF-A0A193GIT1-F1
#
_cell.length_a   1.000
_cell.length_b   1.000
_cell.length_c   1.000
_cell.angle_alpha   90.00
_cell.angle_beta   90.00
_cell.angle_gamma   90.00
#
_symmetry.space_group_name_H-M   'P 1'
#
loop_
_entity.id
_entity.type
_entity.pdbx_description
1 polymer ?
#
loop_
_entity_poly.entity_id
_entity_poly.type
_entity_poly.pdbx_seq_one_letter_code
_entity_poly.pdbx_strand_id
1 'polypeptide(L)'
;MLNEQKVVSPAPRHESPLTGIGQLLAEHGSPNGEFAVDARPQVGLCIFRASPEDAALHAAVASVMGIRLPLPPNTFTQGADVRAIWLGPDEWMLASAVWPARDMEARLRHALGPGHYSVVDVTSGYTSVTLSGRKAPLVLARGCPLDLSARAFAMGECAQSVCFKAPVIVCAGGSGIYELIIRRSFAEYVMLMLRDAYKPIQQADLRY
;
A
#
# COMPACT_ATOMS: atom_id res chain seq x y z
N MET A 1 -7.21 46.44 -29.61
CA MET A 1 -7.44 45.66 -28.37
C MET A 1 -6.55 44.43 -28.44
N LEU A 2 -5.53 44.35 -27.58
CA LEU A 2 -4.61 43.22 -27.52
C LEU A 2 -5.31 42.05 -26.81
N ASN A 3 -5.29 40.88 -27.44
CA ASN A 3 -5.93 39.67 -26.96
C ASN A 3 -5.03 39.02 -25.89
N GLU A 4 -5.41 39.10 -24.61
CA GLU A 4 -4.72 38.44 -23.52
C GLU A 4 -4.92 36.91 -23.63
N GLN A 5 -3.93 36.22 -24.18
CA GLN A 5 -3.85 34.78 -24.10
C GLN A 5 -3.60 34.38 -22.64
N LYS A 6 -4.66 33.92 -21.98
CA LYS A 6 -4.61 33.29 -20.67
C LYS A 6 -3.71 32.06 -20.76
N VAL A 7 -2.45 32.20 -20.31
CA VAL A 7 -1.52 31.08 -20.15
C VAL A 7 -2.14 30.11 -19.15
N VAL A 8 -2.71 29.02 -19.65
CA VAL A 8 -3.19 27.91 -18.81
C VAL A 8 -1.95 27.22 -18.29
N SER A 9 -1.57 27.51 -17.04
CA SER A 9 -0.55 26.74 -16.34
C SER A 9 -0.94 25.27 -16.37
N PRO A 10 -0.06 24.34 -16.79
CA PRO A 10 -0.40 22.93 -16.81
C PRO A 10 -0.78 22.48 -15.41
N ALA A 11 -1.85 21.68 -15.30
CA ALA A 11 -2.27 21.11 -14.03
C ALA A 11 -1.07 20.43 -13.36
N PRO A 12 -0.89 20.57 -12.03
CA PRO A 12 0.22 19.97 -11.33
C PRO A 12 0.28 18.46 -11.63
N ARG A 13 1.40 18.02 -12.19
CA ARG A 13 1.60 16.61 -12.52
C ARG A 13 1.90 15.84 -11.23
N HIS A 14 1.01 14.94 -10.85
CA HIS A 14 1.29 13.98 -9.80
C HIS A 14 2.20 12.89 -10.36
N GLU A 15 3.49 12.98 -10.05
CA GLU A 15 4.47 11.96 -10.44
C GLU A 15 4.62 10.92 -9.32
N SER A 16 4.72 9.63 -9.67
CA SER A 16 5.01 8.57 -8.70
C SER A 16 6.45 8.73 -8.18
N PRO A 17 6.74 8.49 -6.88
CA PRO A 17 8.12 8.37 -6.42
C PRO A 17 8.87 7.19 -7.08
N LEU A 18 8.12 6.27 -7.69
CA LEU A 18 8.69 5.12 -8.39
C LEU A 18 9.06 5.45 -9.85
N THR A 19 8.70 6.63 -10.38
CA THR A 19 8.95 6.98 -11.80
C THR A 19 10.44 6.94 -12.14
N GLY A 20 11.30 7.50 -11.30
CA GLY A 20 12.76 7.51 -11.50
C GLY A 20 13.44 6.15 -11.37
N ILE A 21 12.73 5.15 -10.84
CA ILE A 21 13.23 3.78 -10.63
C ILE A 21 12.44 2.74 -11.43
N GLY A 22 11.68 3.16 -12.44
CA GLY A 22 10.91 2.23 -13.30
C GLY A 22 11.80 1.19 -13.99
N GLN A 23 13.00 1.60 -14.44
CA GLN A 23 13.99 0.66 -14.97
C GLN A 23 14.47 -0.32 -13.89
N LEU A 24 14.68 0.16 -12.66
CA LEU A 24 15.05 -0.68 -11.53
C LEU A 24 13.95 -1.71 -11.28
N LEU A 25 12.67 -1.33 -11.25
CA LEU A 25 11.52 -2.24 -11.09
C LEU A 25 11.46 -3.29 -12.21
N ALA A 26 11.68 -2.89 -13.46
CA ALA A 26 11.76 -3.82 -14.59
C ALA A 26 12.95 -4.80 -14.47
N GLU A 27 14.10 -4.33 -13.99
CA GLU A 27 15.30 -5.15 -13.71
C GLU A 27 15.11 -6.10 -12.51
N HIS A 28 14.17 -5.81 -11.59
CA HIS A 28 13.83 -6.71 -10.49
C HIS A 28 13.00 -7.91 -10.93
N GLY A 29 12.37 -7.86 -12.11
CA GLY A 29 11.78 -9.03 -12.72
C GLY A 29 12.88 -10.03 -13.06
N SER A 30 12.99 -11.11 -12.28
CA SER A 30 13.83 -12.24 -12.67
C SER A 30 13.39 -12.71 -14.07
N PRO A 31 14.30 -13.09 -14.98
CA PRO A 31 13.94 -13.64 -16.30
C PRO A 31 12.95 -14.81 -16.22
N ASN A 32 12.91 -15.49 -15.05
CA ASN A 32 12.08 -16.66 -14.78
C ASN A 32 10.92 -16.40 -13.79
N GLY A 33 10.65 -15.14 -13.41
CA GLY A 33 9.51 -14.78 -12.53
C GLY A 33 9.65 -15.19 -11.05
N GLU A 34 10.87 -15.52 -10.60
CA GLU A 34 11.08 -16.00 -9.22
C GLU A 34 11.00 -14.91 -8.15
N PHE A 35 11.27 -13.67 -8.55
CA PHE A 35 11.05 -12.44 -7.80
C PHE A 35 10.69 -11.35 -8.80
N ALA A 36 9.68 -10.55 -8.49
CA ALA A 36 9.29 -9.38 -9.25
C ALA A 36 8.76 -8.30 -8.31
N VAL A 37 8.89 -7.05 -8.76
CA VAL A 37 8.40 -5.87 -8.04
C VAL A 37 7.58 -5.02 -9.00
N ASP A 38 6.29 -4.92 -8.74
CA ASP A 38 5.35 -4.15 -9.56
C ASP A 38 4.83 -2.96 -8.79
N ALA A 39 4.84 -1.78 -9.40
CA ALA A 39 4.18 -0.62 -8.82
C ALA A 39 2.68 -0.90 -8.69
N ARG A 40 2.10 -0.58 -7.53
CA ARG A 40 0.66 -0.64 -7.32
C ARG A 40 0.10 0.78 -7.24
N PRO A 41 -0.29 1.38 -8.37
CA PRO A 41 -0.85 2.72 -8.34
C PRO A 41 -2.16 2.70 -7.53
N GLN A 42 -2.20 3.52 -6.50
CA GLN A 42 -3.42 3.84 -5.77
C GLN A 42 -3.76 5.30 -6.06
N VAL A 43 -5.03 5.55 -6.32
CA VAL A 43 -5.50 6.90 -6.67
C VAL A 43 -6.02 7.65 -5.43
N GLY A 44 -6.32 6.95 -4.34
CA GLY A 44 -6.68 7.56 -3.06
C GLY A 44 -6.29 6.71 -1.86
N LEU A 45 -5.69 7.35 -0.86
CA LEU A 45 -5.42 6.81 0.47
C LEU A 45 -5.94 7.74 1.54
N CYS A 46 -6.71 7.22 2.49
CA CYS A 46 -7.15 7.94 3.67
C CYS A 46 -6.78 7.18 4.95
N ILE A 47 -6.30 7.89 5.97
CA ILE A 47 -6.33 7.37 7.34
C ILE A 47 -7.72 7.64 7.89
N PHE A 48 -8.39 6.57 8.33
CA PHE A 48 -9.68 6.61 8.97
C PHE A 48 -9.54 6.21 10.44
N ARG A 49 -10.06 7.04 11.35
CA ARG A 49 -10.09 6.76 12.78
C ARG A 49 -11.50 6.87 13.33
N ALA A 50 -11.91 5.88 14.10
CA ALA A 50 -13.22 5.82 14.73
C ALA A 50 -13.23 4.77 15.84
N SER A 51 -14.17 4.88 16.78
CA SER A 51 -14.34 3.85 17.81
C SER A 51 -14.64 2.47 17.18
N PRO A 52 -13.99 1.38 17.63
CA PRO A 52 -14.34 0.02 17.20
C PRO A 52 -15.71 -0.44 17.72
N GLU A 53 -16.28 0.26 18.69
CA GLU A 53 -17.57 -0.07 19.31
C GLU A 53 -18.77 0.58 18.61
N ASP A 54 -18.53 1.53 17.69
CA ASP A 54 -19.59 2.24 16.98
C ASP A 54 -20.10 1.45 15.77
N ALA A 55 -20.99 0.48 16.03
CA ALA A 55 -21.54 -0.38 14.98
C ALA A 55 -22.25 0.39 13.85
N ALA A 56 -22.88 1.53 14.16
CA ALA A 56 -23.60 2.34 13.17
C ALA A 56 -22.63 3.02 12.20
N LEU A 57 -21.55 3.60 12.72
CA LEU A 57 -20.47 4.16 11.91
C LEU A 57 -19.81 3.09 11.03
N HIS A 58 -19.52 1.92 11.59
CA HIS A 58 -18.91 0.82 10.82
C HIS A 58 -19.82 0.33 9.70
N ALA A 59 -21.14 0.27 9.94
CA ALA A 59 -22.13 -0.05 8.92
C ALA A 59 -22.20 1.02 7.81
N ALA A 60 -22.12 2.31 8.16
CA ALA A 60 -22.09 3.40 7.19
C ALA A 60 -20.82 3.38 6.33
N VAL A 61 -19.65 3.14 6.93
CA VAL A 61 -18.40 2.95 6.19
C VAL A 61 -18.53 1.75 5.24
N ALA A 62 -19.10 0.64 5.70
CA ALA A 62 -19.32 -0.53 4.86
C ALA A 62 -20.27 -0.26 3.69
N SER A 63 -21.31 0.56 3.90
CA SER A 63 -22.22 0.98 2.83
C SER A 63 -21.54 1.87 1.78
N VAL A 64 -20.62 2.74 2.19
CA VAL A 64 -19.90 3.64 1.27
C VAL A 64 -18.82 2.90 0.50
N MET A 65 -18.00 2.15 1.22
CA MET A 65 -16.82 1.48 0.66
C MET A 65 -17.20 0.15 -0.01
N GLY A 66 -18.33 -0.46 0.33
CA GLY A 66 -18.68 -1.82 -0.13
C GLY A 66 -17.85 -2.92 0.53
N ILE A 67 -17.05 -2.58 1.54
CA ILE A 67 -16.23 -3.50 2.35
C ILE A 67 -16.32 -3.13 3.83
N ARG A 68 -16.22 -4.13 4.71
CA ARG A 68 -16.20 -3.89 6.16
C ARG A 68 -14.80 -3.50 6.62
N LEU A 69 -14.75 -2.64 7.65
CA LEU A 69 -13.51 -2.43 8.39
C LEU A 69 -13.12 -3.75 9.10
N PRO A 70 -11.86 -4.20 8.96
CA PRO A 70 -11.38 -5.34 9.73
C PRO A 70 -11.31 -4.97 11.22
N LEU A 71 -11.98 -5.73 12.08
CA LEU A 71 -11.88 -5.59 13.54
C LEU A 71 -10.76 -6.45 14.18
N PRO A 72 -10.51 -7.69 13.71
CA PRO A 72 -9.38 -8.45 14.20
C PRO A 72 -8.06 -7.72 13.93
N PRO A 73 -7.16 -7.60 14.93
CA PRO A 73 -5.86 -6.97 14.74
C PRO A 73 -5.09 -7.59 13.59
N ASN A 74 -4.27 -6.78 12.90
CA ASN A 74 -3.36 -7.23 11.86
C ASN A 74 -4.06 -7.94 10.68
N THR A 75 -5.27 -7.52 10.32
CA THR A 75 -5.98 -8.03 9.15
C THR A 75 -6.41 -6.92 8.20
N PHE A 76 -6.66 -7.26 6.95
CA PHE A 76 -7.22 -6.32 5.98
C PHE A 76 -8.42 -6.93 5.23
N THR A 77 -9.37 -6.08 4.86
CA THR A 77 -10.47 -6.45 3.97
C THR A 77 -10.19 -5.90 2.58
N GLN A 78 -10.45 -6.71 1.55
CA GLN A 78 -10.27 -6.32 0.15
C GLN A 78 -11.53 -6.55 -0.67
N GLY A 79 -11.94 -5.50 -1.40
CA GLY A 79 -12.90 -5.56 -2.49
C GLY A 79 -12.19 -5.51 -3.85
N ALA A 80 -12.94 -5.27 -4.93
CA ALA A 80 -12.36 -5.15 -6.27
C ALA A 80 -11.38 -3.98 -6.37
N ASP A 81 -11.85 -2.77 -6.00
CA ASP A 81 -11.08 -1.53 -6.18
C ASP A 81 -10.76 -0.80 -4.87
N VAL A 82 -11.19 -1.34 -3.74
CA VAL A 82 -11.02 -0.71 -2.42
C VAL A 82 -10.51 -1.68 -1.37
N ARG A 83 -9.83 -1.14 -0.35
CA ARG A 83 -9.33 -1.92 0.79
C ARG A 83 -9.39 -1.13 2.08
N ALA A 84 -9.51 -1.87 3.17
CA ALA A 84 -9.40 -1.35 4.54
C ALA A 84 -8.34 -2.18 5.26
N ILE A 85 -7.25 -1.53 5.68
CA ILE A 85 -6.08 -2.17 6.28
C ILE A 85 -6.02 -1.74 7.74
N TRP A 86 -5.99 -2.71 8.65
CA TRP A 86 -5.91 -2.44 10.08
C TRP A 86 -4.56 -1.84 10.45
N LEU A 87 -4.56 -0.74 11.21
CA LEU A 87 -3.35 -0.09 11.73
C LEU A 87 -3.34 -0.06 13.26
N GLY A 88 -4.51 0.00 13.88
CA GLY A 88 -4.69 0.03 15.33
C GLY A 88 -6.14 -0.25 15.73
N PRO A 89 -6.43 -0.36 17.04
CA PRO A 89 -7.78 -0.66 17.53
C PRO A 89 -8.86 0.31 17.05
N ASP A 90 -8.50 1.57 16.76
CA ASP A 90 -9.38 2.64 16.31
C ASP A 90 -8.87 3.30 15.01
N GLU A 91 -8.01 2.62 14.24
CA GLU A 91 -7.31 3.20 13.10
C GLU A 91 -7.15 2.23 11.92
N TRP A 92 -7.51 2.72 10.72
CA TRP A 92 -7.44 1.98 9.46
C TRP A 92 -6.86 2.85 8.34
N MET A 93 -6.15 2.25 7.41
CA MET A 93 -5.86 2.84 6.11
C MET A 93 -6.89 2.36 5.09
N LEU A 94 -7.65 3.30 4.54
CA LEU A 94 -8.55 3.09 3.42
C LEU A 94 -7.81 3.38 2.12
N ALA A 95 -7.86 2.44 1.18
CA ALA A 95 -7.24 2.58 -0.13
C ALA A 95 -8.26 2.41 -1.24
N SER A 96 -8.13 3.18 -2.31
CA SER A 96 -8.94 3.05 -3.53
C SER A 96 -8.08 3.15 -4.79
N ALA A 97 -8.38 2.29 -5.76
CA ALA A 97 -7.85 2.31 -7.12
C ALA A 97 -8.72 3.13 -8.08
N VAL A 98 -9.93 3.54 -7.67
CA VAL A 98 -10.92 4.24 -8.52
C VAL A 98 -11.35 5.60 -7.98
N TRP A 99 -11.23 5.85 -6.68
CA TRP A 99 -11.63 7.10 -6.05
C TRP A 99 -10.41 7.88 -5.55
N PRO A 100 -10.22 9.13 -6.01
CA PRO A 100 -9.33 10.07 -5.35
C PRO A 100 -9.69 10.21 -3.87
N ALA A 101 -8.70 10.42 -3.01
CA ALA A 101 -8.95 10.55 -1.57
C ALA A 101 -9.97 11.63 -1.22
N ARG A 102 -9.95 12.79 -1.88
CA ARG A 102 -10.96 13.84 -1.70
C ARG A 102 -12.41 13.34 -1.92
N ASP A 103 -12.61 12.45 -2.89
CA ASP A 103 -13.93 11.92 -3.22
C ASP A 103 -14.34 10.88 -2.17
N MET A 104 -13.38 10.08 -1.70
CA MET A 104 -13.55 9.13 -0.59
C MET A 104 -13.92 9.85 0.72
N GLU A 105 -13.18 10.91 1.07
CA GLU A 105 -13.45 11.77 2.22
C GLU A 105 -14.85 12.38 2.15
N ALA A 106 -15.22 12.95 0.99
CA ALA A 106 -16.53 13.56 0.81
C ALA A 106 -17.67 12.54 0.99
N ARG A 107 -17.55 11.34 0.40
CA ARG A 107 -18.53 10.26 0.54
C ARG A 107 -18.66 9.78 1.98
N LEU A 108 -17.54 9.54 2.66
CA LEU A 108 -17.53 9.11 4.05
C LEU A 108 -18.12 10.17 4.98
N ARG A 109 -17.70 11.44 4.84
CA ARG A 109 -18.22 12.54 5.66
C ARG A 109 -19.72 12.76 5.44
N HIS A 110 -20.20 12.63 4.20
CA HIS A 110 -21.61 12.74 3.90
C HIS A 110 -22.43 11.63 4.55
N ALA A 111 -21.98 10.37 4.46
CA ALA A 111 -22.69 9.23 5.04
C ALA A 111 -22.65 9.20 6.56
N LEU A 112 -21.53 9.62 7.16
CA LEU A 112 -21.33 9.60 8.61
C LEU A 112 -21.94 10.81 9.33
N GLY A 113 -22.11 11.95 8.64
CA GLY A 113 -22.57 13.18 9.26
C GLY A 113 -21.60 13.70 10.33
N PRO A 114 -22.08 14.55 11.26
CA PRO A 114 -21.31 14.97 12.43
C PRO A 114 -21.11 13.81 13.41
N GLY A 115 -19.91 13.64 13.93
CA GLY A 115 -19.60 12.56 14.89
C GLY A 115 -18.15 12.54 15.32
N HIS A 116 -17.78 11.54 16.12
CA HIS A 116 -16.41 11.35 16.60
C HIS A 116 -15.64 10.38 15.70
N TYR A 117 -15.13 10.92 14.59
CA TYR A 117 -14.26 10.20 13.67
C TYR A 117 -13.29 11.17 12.97
N SER A 118 -12.28 10.61 12.33
CA SER A 118 -11.37 11.34 11.45
C SER A 118 -11.22 10.60 10.13
N VAL A 119 -11.19 11.35 9.03
CA VAL A 119 -10.82 10.84 7.70
C VAL A 119 -9.89 11.87 7.06
N VAL A 120 -8.68 11.45 6.72
CA VAL A 120 -7.60 12.34 6.28
C VAL A 120 -6.92 11.75 5.05
N ASP A 121 -6.90 12.51 3.95
CA ASP A 121 -6.09 12.22 2.76
C ASP A 121 -4.59 12.13 3.12
N VAL A 122 -3.99 10.98 2.83
CA VAL A 122 -2.55 10.71 2.96
C VAL A 122 -1.93 10.20 1.66
N THR A 123 -2.63 10.36 0.53
CA THR A 123 -2.25 9.82 -0.79
C THR A 123 -0.84 10.24 -1.19
N SER A 124 -0.47 11.50 -0.97
CA SER A 124 0.86 12.02 -1.32
C SER A 124 1.99 11.56 -0.40
N GLY A 125 1.64 11.02 0.78
CA GLY A 125 2.59 10.56 1.80
C GLY A 125 3.09 9.13 1.61
N TYR A 126 2.39 8.33 0.80
CA TYR A 126 2.67 6.91 0.62
C TYR A 126 2.77 6.50 -0.85
N THR A 127 3.37 5.35 -1.08
CA THR A 127 3.32 4.61 -2.34
C THR A 127 3.23 3.12 -2.03
N SER A 128 2.87 2.32 -3.01
CA SER A 128 2.74 0.88 -2.85
C SER A 128 3.43 0.12 -3.98
N VAL A 129 4.08 -0.99 -3.61
CA VAL A 129 4.60 -1.99 -4.54
C VAL A 129 4.10 -3.37 -4.16
N THR A 130 3.90 -4.22 -5.16
CA THR A 130 3.64 -5.64 -4.98
C THR A 130 4.91 -6.41 -5.27
N LEU A 131 5.36 -7.18 -4.27
CA LEU A 131 6.40 -8.19 -4.42
C LEU A 131 5.73 -9.51 -4.75
N SER A 132 6.22 -10.20 -5.77
CA SER A 132 5.70 -11.50 -6.17
C SER A 132 6.82 -12.49 -6.47
N GLY A 133 6.48 -13.78 -6.46
CA GLY A 133 7.38 -14.88 -6.81
C GLY A 133 7.91 -15.67 -5.61
N ARG A 134 8.37 -16.89 -5.89
CA ARG A 134 8.78 -17.87 -4.86
C ARG A 134 9.91 -17.39 -3.95
N LYS A 135 10.72 -16.43 -4.40
CA LYS A 135 11.85 -15.85 -3.64
C LYS A 135 11.47 -14.58 -2.86
N ALA A 136 10.27 -14.02 -3.05
CA ALA A 136 9.83 -12.82 -2.34
C ALA A 136 9.93 -12.94 -0.80
N PRO A 137 9.53 -14.06 -0.16
CA PRO A 137 9.69 -14.21 1.29
C PRO A 137 11.16 -14.18 1.71
N LEU A 138 12.06 -14.80 0.94
CA LEU A 138 13.50 -14.85 1.23
C LEU A 138 14.15 -13.47 1.11
N VAL A 139 13.78 -12.70 0.09
CA VAL A 139 14.26 -11.32 -0.10
C VAL A 139 13.81 -10.44 1.07
N LEU A 140 12.53 -10.49 1.41
CA LEU A 140 11.97 -9.71 2.53
C LEU A 140 12.60 -10.08 3.86
N ALA A 141 12.81 -11.37 4.14
CA ALA A 141 13.39 -11.86 5.40
C ALA A 141 14.82 -11.34 5.67
N ARG A 142 15.53 -10.81 4.64
CA ARG A 142 16.84 -10.17 4.83
C ARG A 142 16.77 -8.79 5.48
N GLY A 143 15.61 -8.13 5.44
CA GLY A 143 15.44 -6.76 5.91
C GLY A 143 14.20 -6.51 6.76
N CYS A 144 13.26 -7.45 6.80
CA CYS A 144 12.01 -7.38 7.55
C CYS A 144 12.02 -8.40 8.69
N PRO A 145 11.76 -7.99 9.95
CA PRO A 145 11.76 -8.89 11.10
C PRO A 145 10.50 -9.76 11.23
N LEU A 146 9.49 -9.56 10.38
CA LEU A 146 8.27 -10.38 10.43
C LEU A 146 8.58 -11.82 10.01
N ASP A 147 7.94 -12.79 10.68
CA ASP A 147 7.87 -14.16 10.17
C ASP A 147 6.88 -14.18 8.99
N LEU A 148 7.41 -14.19 7.77
CA LEU A 148 6.62 -14.14 6.53
C LEU A 148 6.21 -15.52 6.02
N SER A 149 6.42 -16.58 6.82
CA SER A 149 5.95 -17.91 6.48
C SER A 149 4.43 -17.94 6.38
N ALA A 150 3.89 -18.75 5.46
CA ALA A 150 2.43 -18.86 5.28
C ALA A 150 1.68 -19.34 6.55
N ARG A 151 2.40 -19.89 7.53
CA ARG A 151 1.86 -20.29 8.83
C ARG A 151 1.68 -19.11 9.79
N ALA A 152 2.61 -18.14 9.77
CA ALA A 152 2.63 -17.02 10.69
C ALA A 152 2.07 -15.72 10.07
N PHE A 153 2.07 -15.61 8.74
CA PHE A 153 1.60 -14.46 7.99
C PHE A 153 0.78 -14.91 6.77
N ALA A 154 -0.47 -15.27 7.03
CA ALA A 154 -1.41 -15.84 6.08
C ALA A 154 -2.06 -14.77 5.18
N MET A 155 -2.65 -15.21 4.07
CA MET A 155 -3.41 -14.31 3.19
C MET A 155 -4.49 -13.55 3.97
N GLY A 156 -4.60 -12.25 3.74
CA GLY A 156 -5.55 -11.39 4.46
C GLY A 156 -4.98 -10.77 5.74
N GLU A 157 -3.77 -11.13 6.14
CA GLU A 157 -3.07 -10.51 7.26
C GLU A 157 -2.22 -9.32 6.80
N CYS A 158 -2.08 -8.34 7.69
CA CYS A 158 -1.22 -7.18 7.48
C CYS A 158 -0.51 -6.81 8.77
N ALA A 159 0.68 -6.20 8.68
CA ALA A 159 1.39 -5.73 9.85
C ALA A 159 2.20 -4.47 9.53
N GLN A 160 2.30 -3.58 10.52
CA GLN A 160 3.27 -2.50 10.52
C GLN A 160 4.62 -3.05 10.96
N SER A 161 5.67 -2.76 10.21
CA SER A 161 7.02 -3.25 10.47
C SER A 161 8.06 -2.30 9.88
N VAL A 162 9.30 -2.78 9.78
CA VAL A 162 10.39 -2.13 9.06
C VAL A 162 10.91 -3.06 7.97
N CYS A 163 11.33 -2.50 6.84
CA CYS A 163 12.08 -3.19 5.79
C CYS A 163 13.38 -2.40 5.59
N PHE A 164 14.51 -3.01 5.97
CA PHE A 164 15.81 -2.33 6.02
C PHE A 164 15.75 -1.02 6.83
N LYS A 165 15.11 -1.06 8.00
CA LYS A 165 14.90 0.10 8.90
C LYS A 165 13.92 1.17 8.38
N ALA A 166 13.46 1.09 7.14
CA ALA A 166 12.39 1.97 6.65
C ALA A 166 11.02 1.46 7.11
N PRO A 167 10.14 2.30 7.68
CA PRO A 167 8.80 1.89 8.06
C PRO A 167 7.98 1.41 6.85
N VAL A 168 7.31 0.27 6.99
CA VAL A 168 6.44 -0.32 5.97
C VAL A 168 5.17 -0.88 6.60
N ILE A 169 4.08 -0.87 5.85
CA ILE A 169 2.94 -1.74 6.09
C ILE A 169 3.06 -2.90 5.10
N VAL A 170 3.07 -4.13 5.60
CA VAL A 170 3.12 -5.35 4.79
C VAL A 170 1.72 -5.95 4.75
N CYS A 171 1.19 -6.26 3.57
CA CYS A 171 -0.07 -7.00 3.42
C CYS A 171 0.17 -8.31 2.67
N ALA A 172 -0.24 -9.43 3.26
CA ALA A 172 -0.11 -10.76 2.66
C ALA A 172 -1.20 -11.02 1.62
N GLY A 173 -0.79 -11.14 0.35
CA GLY A 173 -1.66 -11.48 -0.78
C GLY A 173 -1.79 -12.99 -1.04
N GLY A 174 -1.12 -13.83 -0.26
CA GLY A 174 -1.03 -15.27 -0.47
C GLY A 174 0.40 -15.72 -0.74
N SER A 175 0.57 -16.98 -1.16
CA SER A 175 1.87 -17.62 -1.29
C SER A 175 2.83 -16.83 -2.19
N GLY A 176 3.83 -16.18 -1.59
CA GLY A 176 4.85 -15.41 -2.28
C GLY A 176 4.39 -14.06 -2.83
N ILE A 177 3.23 -13.55 -2.39
CA ILE A 177 2.71 -12.23 -2.79
C ILE A 177 2.59 -11.34 -1.57
N TYR A 178 3.31 -10.22 -1.58
CA TYR A 178 3.28 -9.24 -0.50
C TYR A 178 3.15 -7.85 -1.07
N GLU A 179 2.22 -7.06 -0.55
CA GLU A 179 2.24 -5.62 -0.80
C GLU A 179 3.07 -4.93 0.28
N LEU A 180 3.91 -4.00 -0.14
CA LEU A 180 4.54 -3.03 0.75
C LEU A 180 3.95 -1.64 0.51
N ILE A 181 3.33 -1.07 1.53
CA ILE A 181 2.95 0.34 1.55
C ILE A 181 4.05 1.10 2.30
N ILE A 182 4.67 2.05 1.60
CA ILE A 182 5.91 2.68 2.00
C ILE A 182 5.71 4.18 2.01
N ARG A 183 6.27 4.86 3.01
CA ARG A 183 6.37 6.33 3.01
C ARG A 183 7.11 6.78 1.76
N ARG A 184 6.54 7.73 1.02
CA ARG A 184 7.02 8.18 -0.30
C ARG A 184 8.52 8.50 -0.32
N SER A 185 9.04 9.13 0.73
CA SER A 185 10.46 9.50 0.88
C SER A 185 11.42 8.31 1.01
N PHE A 186 10.93 7.12 1.39
CA PHE A 186 11.73 5.90 1.54
C PHE A 186 11.59 4.94 0.37
N ALA A 187 10.72 5.23 -0.61
CA ALA A 187 10.39 4.30 -1.69
C ALA A 187 11.63 3.84 -2.48
N GLU A 188 12.44 4.79 -2.94
CA GLU A 188 13.69 4.50 -3.68
C GLU A 188 14.68 3.70 -2.83
N TYR A 189 14.88 4.10 -1.57
CA TYR A 189 15.74 3.38 -0.65
C TYR A 189 15.32 1.91 -0.49
N VAL A 190 14.02 1.65 -0.25
CA VAL A 190 13.52 0.28 -0.11
C VAL A 190 13.75 -0.52 -1.39
N MET A 191 13.51 0.06 -2.57
CA MET A 191 13.74 -0.65 -3.84
C MET A 191 15.22 -1.00 -4.06
N LEU A 192 16.14 -0.08 -3.75
CA LEU A 192 17.58 -0.35 -3.84
C LEU A 192 18.02 -1.46 -2.89
N MET A 193 17.46 -1.49 -1.67
CA MET A 193 17.78 -2.53 -0.69
C MET A 193 17.18 -3.89 -1.07
N LEU A 194 15.96 -3.93 -1.62
CA LEU A 194 15.37 -5.16 -2.15
C LEU A 194 16.21 -5.75 -3.29
N ARG A 195 16.72 -4.89 -4.19
CA ARG A 195 17.66 -5.30 -5.24
C ARG A 195 18.90 -5.95 -4.66
N ASP A 196 19.52 -5.27 -3.69
CA ASP A 196 20.76 -5.74 -3.08
C ASP A 196 20.57 -7.06 -2.34
N ALA A 197 19.44 -7.21 -1.64
CA ALA A 197 19.04 -8.43 -0.98
C ALA A 197 18.79 -9.60 -1.94
N TYR A 198 18.29 -9.32 -3.15
CA TYR A 198 18.03 -10.35 -4.15
C TYR A 198 19.29 -10.88 -4.84
N LYS A 199 20.29 -10.03 -5.10
CA LYS A 199 21.56 -10.42 -5.79
C LYS A 199 22.19 -11.73 -5.29
N PRO A 200 22.46 -11.92 -3.99
CA PRO A 200 23.09 -13.17 -3.51
C PRO A 200 22.17 -14.38 -3.64
N ILE A 201 20.85 -14.20 -3.55
CA ILE A 201 19.86 -15.28 -3.72
C ILE A 201 19.83 -15.74 -5.18
N GLN A 202 19.93 -14.80 -6.13
CA GLN A 202 20.04 -15.11 -7.55
C GLN A 202 21.35 -15.86 -7.87
N GLN A 203 22.47 -15.44 -7.27
CA GLN A 203 23.78 -16.06 -7.49
C GLN A 203 23.92 -17.47 -6.89
N ALA A 204 23.21 -17.76 -5.80
CA ALA A 204 23.22 -19.08 -5.19
C ALA A 204 22.65 -20.16 -6.14
N ASP A 205 21.66 -19.81 -6.96
CA ASP A 205 21.05 -20.73 -7.93
C ASP A 205 21.90 -20.94 -9.19
N LEU A 206 22.83 -20.03 -9.50
CA LEU A 206 23.74 -20.16 -10.66
C LEU A 206 24.97 -21.05 -10.37
N ARG A 207 25.13 -21.52 -9.13
CA ARG A 207 26.27 -22.34 -8.70
C ARG A 207 25.96 -23.84 -8.64
N TYR A 208 24.77 -24.24 -9.10
CA TYR A 208 24.31 -25.62 -9.24
C TYR A 208 23.73 -25.82 -10.64
#